data_AF-A0A381ZSM9-F1
#
_entry.id   AF-A0A381ZSM9-F1
#
_cell.length_a   1.000
_cell.length_b   1.000
_cell.length_c   1.000
_cell.angle_alpha   90.00
_cell.angle_beta   90.00
_cell.angle_gamma   90.00
#
_symmetry.space_group_name_H-M   'P 1'
#
loop_
_entity.id
_entity.type
_entity.pdbx_description
1 polymer ?
#
loop_
_entity_poly.entity_id
_entity_poly.type
_entity_poly.pdbx_seq_one_letter_code
_entity_poly.pdbx_strand_id
1 'polypeptide(L)'
;MSKIKGIYAATLSILNEDLSLNVQKTVFHAESIIKQGCHGVAFFGSTGQAQLIPVSEKINLLNSISTNKNKDKFIIGTGLNSLVETINLMKVATSLNFKKFLIMPPAYYKYGDKEVISFYTKIAEKVPDAEIILYNFEKLSGYKFSINCVEELAKKFPKQIVGVKDSSYNLFENL
;
A
#
# COMPACT_ATOMS: atom_id res chain seq x y z
N MET A 1 -2.88 -10.83 -15.75
CA MET A 1 -2.98 -9.75 -14.75
C MET A 1 -4.44 -9.55 -14.39
N SER A 2 -4.82 -9.74 -13.12
CA SER A 2 -6.14 -9.29 -12.67
C SER A 2 -6.07 -7.76 -12.59
N LYS A 3 -6.79 -7.04 -13.46
CA LYS A 3 -6.82 -5.58 -13.39
C LYS A 3 -7.56 -5.17 -12.11
N ILE A 4 -6.91 -4.41 -11.23
CA ILE A 4 -7.58 -3.76 -10.10
C ILE A 4 -8.58 -2.76 -10.68
N LYS A 5 -9.87 -3.04 -10.53
CA LYS A 5 -10.97 -2.25 -11.08
C LYS A 5 -12.11 -2.15 -10.07
N GLY A 6 -12.79 -1.01 -10.09
CA GLY A 6 -13.90 -0.72 -9.19
C GLY A 6 -13.45 0.05 -7.95
N ILE A 7 -14.29 0.00 -6.92
CA ILE A 7 -14.15 0.82 -5.72
C ILE A 7 -13.37 0.05 -4.66
N TYR A 8 -12.16 0.52 -4.35
CA TYR A 8 -11.37 0.03 -3.22
C TYR A 8 -11.32 1.10 -2.13
N ALA A 9 -11.98 0.86 -1.01
CA ALA A 9 -11.99 1.83 0.09
C ALA A 9 -10.66 1.83 0.85
N ALA A 10 -10.11 3.01 1.15
CA ALA A 10 -9.05 3.10 2.15
C ALA A 10 -9.67 2.89 3.54
N THR A 11 -9.44 1.72 4.14
CA THR A 11 -10.12 1.32 5.38
C THR A 11 -9.42 1.89 6.61
N LEU A 12 -10.18 2.09 7.69
CA LEU A 12 -9.68 2.53 8.99
C LEU A 12 -8.96 1.41 9.72
N SER A 13 -7.98 1.80 10.55
CA SER A 13 -7.43 0.98 11.62
C SER A 13 -8.18 1.33 12.91
N ILE A 14 -8.92 0.36 13.46
CA ILE A 14 -9.70 0.57 14.68
C ILE A 14 -8.81 0.25 15.88
N LEU A 15 -8.75 1.15 16.86
CA LEU A 15 -7.94 0.98 18.06
C LEU A 15 -8.78 0.50 19.25
N ASN A 16 -8.13 -0.18 20.18
CA ASN A 16 -8.62 -0.44 21.53
C ASN A 16 -8.48 0.81 22.40
N GLU A 17 -9.06 0.78 23.60
CA GLU A 17 -8.91 1.86 24.59
C GLU A 17 -7.46 2.06 25.03
N ASP A 18 -6.66 1.00 25.01
CA ASP A 18 -5.21 1.02 25.29
C ASP A 18 -4.35 1.47 24.10
N LEU A 19 -4.99 1.97 23.02
CA LEU A 19 -4.40 2.44 21.77
C LEU A 19 -3.78 1.35 20.88
N SER A 20 -3.80 0.07 21.28
CA SER A 20 -3.38 -1.03 20.40
C SER A 20 -4.37 -1.24 19.25
N LEU A 21 -3.90 -1.73 18.10
CA LEU A 21 -4.75 -2.09 16.98
C LEU A 21 -5.73 -3.19 17.39
N ASN A 22 -7.02 -2.87 17.33
CA ASN A 22 -8.08 -3.86 17.43
C ASN A 22 -8.19 -4.60 16.10
N VAL A 23 -7.48 -5.71 15.98
CA VAL A 23 -7.46 -6.57 14.78
C VAL A 23 -8.87 -7.01 14.39
N GLN A 24 -9.66 -7.54 15.33
CA GLN A 24 -10.99 -8.08 15.03
C GLN A 24 -11.95 -7.01 14.50
N LYS A 25 -12.04 -5.85 15.16
CA LYS A 25 -12.88 -4.74 14.72
C LYS A 25 -12.40 -4.18 13.37
N THR A 26 -11.10 -4.08 13.16
CA THR A 26 -10.51 -3.64 11.88
C THR A 26 -10.90 -4.58 10.74
N VAL A 27 -10.82 -5.89 10.94
CA VAL A 27 -11.25 -6.89 9.94
C VAL A 27 -12.75 -6.80 9.70
N PHE A 28 -13.56 -6.75 10.76
CA PHE A 28 -15.01 -6.63 10.65
C PHE A 28 -15.44 -5.37 9.87
N HIS A 29 -14.80 -4.23 10.11
CA HIS A 29 -15.05 -3.00 9.38
C HIS A 29 -14.74 -3.14 7.88
N ALA A 30 -13.59 -3.72 7.54
CA ALA A 30 -13.22 -4.00 6.14
C ALA A 30 -14.22 -4.94 5.45
N GLU A 31 -14.64 -6.01 6.13
CA GLU A 31 -15.65 -6.95 5.60
C GLU A 31 -17.01 -6.28 5.39
N SER A 32 -17.42 -5.41 6.32
CA SER A 32 -18.66 -4.65 6.21
C SER A 32 -18.66 -3.71 5.00
N ILE A 33 -17.55 -3.01 4.75
CA ILE A 33 -17.42 -2.12 3.58
C ILE A 33 -17.50 -2.92 2.27
N ILE A 34 -16.86 -4.09 2.21
CA ILE A 34 -16.96 -4.98 1.04
C ILE A 34 -18.40 -5.48 0.86
N LYS A 35 -19.08 -5.87 1.96
CA LYS A 35 -20.48 -6.30 1.94
C LYS A 35 -21.42 -5.19 1.45
N GLN A 36 -21.09 -3.92 1.69
CA GLN A 36 -21.86 -2.76 1.25
C GLN A 36 -21.61 -2.37 -0.23
N GLY A 37 -20.76 -3.10 -0.95
CA GLY A 37 -20.59 -2.93 -2.40
C GLY A 37 -19.20 -2.50 -2.86
N CYS A 38 -18.25 -2.28 -1.94
CA CYS A 38 -16.86 -2.08 -2.36
C CYS A 38 -16.27 -3.37 -2.94
N HIS A 39 -15.46 -3.22 -4.00
CA HIS A 39 -14.78 -4.32 -4.66
C HIS A 39 -13.61 -4.85 -3.82
N GLY A 40 -13.10 -4.01 -2.91
CA GLY A 40 -12.10 -4.38 -1.94
C GLY A 40 -11.75 -3.24 -0.99
N VAL A 41 -10.69 -3.43 -0.22
CA VAL A 41 -10.16 -2.40 0.68
C VAL A 41 -8.65 -2.31 0.58
N ALA A 42 -8.11 -1.13 0.89
CA ALA A 42 -6.70 -0.91 1.12
C ALA A 42 -6.45 -0.69 2.61
N PHE A 43 -5.82 -1.67 3.27
CA PHE A 43 -5.34 -1.53 4.65
C PHE A 43 -4.11 -0.62 4.70
N PHE A 44 -3.89 0.02 5.85
CA PHE A 44 -2.66 0.76 6.13
C PHE A 44 -2.27 1.77 5.03
N GLY A 45 -3.26 2.48 4.49
CA GLY A 45 -3.04 3.76 3.80
C GLY A 45 -3.00 4.93 4.79
N SER A 46 -3.01 6.16 4.27
CA SER A 46 -3.07 7.38 5.09
C SER A 46 -4.31 7.40 5.99
N THR A 47 -5.49 7.05 5.46
CA THR A 47 -6.76 6.93 6.20
C THR A 47 -6.70 5.87 7.29
N GLY A 48 -5.95 4.78 7.07
CA GLY A 48 -5.70 3.75 8.08
C GLY A 48 -4.57 4.09 9.04
N GLN A 49 -4.12 5.36 9.08
CA GLN A 49 -3.09 5.87 9.99
C GLN A 49 -1.81 5.03 10.02
N ALA A 50 -1.39 4.53 8.85
CA ALA A 50 -0.38 3.49 8.74
C ALA A 50 0.95 3.81 9.43
N GLN A 51 1.38 5.08 9.43
CA GLN A 51 2.63 5.49 10.07
C GLN A 51 2.59 5.39 11.61
N LEU A 52 1.38 5.34 12.21
CA LEU A 52 1.17 5.30 13.65
C LEU A 52 0.94 3.88 14.18
N ILE A 53 0.70 2.90 13.30
CA ILE A 53 0.51 1.50 13.70
C ILE A 53 1.85 0.79 13.78
N PRO A 54 2.23 0.20 14.93
CA PRO A 54 3.46 -0.58 15.06
C PRO A 54 3.55 -1.74 14.05
N VAL A 55 4.77 -2.04 13.59
CA VAL A 55 5.01 -3.13 12.61
C VAL A 55 4.51 -4.48 13.13
N SER A 56 4.72 -4.77 14.41
CA SER A 56 4.21 -5.98 15.07
C SER A 56 2.68 -6.11 14.96
N GLU A 57 1.95 -5.02 15.15
CA GLU A 57 0.49 -5.00 15.05
C GLU A 57 0.01 -5.14 13.60
N LYS A 58 0.74 -4.57 12.64
CA LYS A 58 0.49 -4.83 11.21
C LYS A 58 0.64 -6.31 10.88
N ILE A 59 1.69 -6.96 11.40
CA ILE A 59 1.93 -8.40 11.21
C ILE A 59 0.80 -9.21 11.85
N ASN A 60 0.34 -8.84 13.04
CA ASN A 60 -0.82 -9.49 13.69
C ASN A 60 -2.08 -9.40 12.83
N LEU A 61 -2.36 -8.22 12.24
CA LEU A 61 -3.48 -8.09 11.29
C LEU A 61 -3.28 -9.00 10.08
N LEU A 62 -2.11 -8.96 9.42
CA LEU A 62 -1.80 -9.78 8.24
C LEU A 62 -2.01 -11.28 8.52
N ASN A 63 -1.53 -11.78 9.66
CA ASN A 63 -1.76 -13.15 10.09
C ASN A 63 -3.26 -13.45 10.22
N SER A 64 -4.03 -12.57 10.86
CA SER A 64 -5.48 -12.73 11.01
C SER A 64 -6.24 -12.72 9.67
N ILE A 65 -5.83 -11.90 8.71
CA ILE A 65 -6.51 -11.81 7.40
C ILE A 65 -6.02 -12.82 6.35
N SER A 66 -4.95 -13.58 6.65
CA SER A 66 -4.35 -14.55 5.71
C SER A 66 -5.27 -15.71 5.33
N THR A 67 -6.26 -16.03 6.18
CA THR A 67 -7.28 -17.07 5.96
C THR A 67 -8.66 -16.47 5.67
N ASN A 68 -8.77 -15.14 5.55
CA ASN A 68 -10.05 -14.47 5.34
C ASN A 68 -10.60 -14.76 3.93
N LYS A 69 -11.92 -15.00 3.83
CA LYS A 69 -12.61 -15.27 2.55
C LYS A 69 -12.50 -14.13 1.51
N ASN A 70 -12.27 -12.89 1.97
CA ASN A 70 -12.13 -11.71 1.12
C ASN A 70 -10.66 -11.39 0.80
N LYS A 71 -9.70 -12.26 1.12
CA LYS A 71 -8.25 -12.00 1.00
C LYS A 71 -7.83 -11.37 -0.33
N ASP A 72 -8.33 -11.87 -1.45
CA ASP A 72 -7.95 -11.41 -2.79
C ASP A 72 -8.44 -9.99 -3.13
N LYS A 73 -9.34 -9.46 -2.29
CA LYS A 73 -9.88 -8.10 -2.34
C LYS A 73 -9.09 -7.11 -1.47
N PHE A 74 -8.05 -7.57 -0.76
CA PHE A 74 -7.25 -6.72 0.09
C PHE A 74 -6.00 -6.20 -0.64
N ILE A 75 -5.76 -4.91 -0.50
CA ILE A 75 -4.51 -4.23 -0.87
C ILE A 75 -3.81 -3.84 0.43
N ILE A 76 -2.52 -4.13 0.54
CA ILE A 76 -1.74 -3.90 1.76
C ILE A 76 -0.87 -2.66 1.58
N GLY A 77 -1.16 -1.60 2.32
CA GLY A 77 -0.21 -0.50 2.51
C GLY A 77 0.87 -0.85 3.52
N THR A 78 2.06 -0.29 3.37
CA THR A 78 3.12 -0.41 4.38
C THR A 78 3.11 0.79 5.33
N GLY A 79 3.07 2.01 4.79
CA GLY A 79 3.15 3.24 5.57
C GLY A 79 4.48 3.43 6.28
N LEU A 80 5.56 2.85 5.76
CA LEU A 80 6.90 2.88 6.34
C LEU A 80 7.82 3.74 5.48
N ASN A 81 8.73 4.48 6.11
CA ASN A 81 9.73 5.30 5.42
C ASN A 81 11.05 4.53 5.18
N SER A 82 11.37 3.56 6.04
CA SER A 82 12.57 2.74 5.88
C SER A 82 12.39 1.74 4.74
N LEU A 83 13.34 1.72 3.80
CA LEU A 83 13.40 0.75 2.72
C LEU A 83 13.48 -0.69 3.25
N VAL A 84 14.33 -0.92 4.26
CA VAL A 84 14.54 -2.26 4.83
C VAL A 84 13.26 -2.76 5.49
N GLU A 85 12.61 -1.90 6.29
CA GLU A 85 11.36 -2.27 6.97
C GLU A 85 10.21 -2.48 5.98
N THR A 86 10.15 -1.67 4.91
CA THR A 86 9.19 -1.85 3.82
C THR A 86 9.35 -3.22 3.17
N ILE A 87 10.59 -3.60 2.80
CA ILE A 87 10.89 -4.91 2.21
C ILE A 87 10.55 -6.03 3.20
N ASN A 88 10.91 -5.91 4.47
CA ASN A 88 10.64 -6.92 5.48
C ASN A 88 9.13 -7.15 5.67
N LEU A 89 8.35 -6.09 5.82
CA LEU A 89 6.90 -6.20 5.96
C LEU A 89 6.25 -6.78 4.70
N MET A 90 6.71 -6.39 3.51
CA MET A 90 6.24 -6.97 2.25
C MET A 90 6.59 -8.46 2.12
N LYS A 91 7.75 -8.90 2.62
CA LYS A 91 8.13 -10.32 2.66
C LYS A 91 7.22 -11.13 3.60
N VAL A 92 6.86 -10.57 4.75
CA VAL A 92 5.89 -11.20 5.65
C VAL A 92 4.50 -11.28 5.00
N ALA A 93 4.05 -10.20 4.35
CA ALA A 93 2.77 -10.21 3.65
C ALA A 93 2.75 -11.22 2.48
N THR A 94 3.83 -11.29 1.69
CA THR A 94 3.94 -12.23 0.57
C THR A 94 4.03 -13.69 1.02
N SER A 95 4.67 -14.01 2.15
CA SER A 95 4.64 -15.38 2.72
C SER A 95 3.23 -15.83 3.14
N LEU A 96 2.33 -14.87 3.40
CA LEU A 96 0.90 -15.09 3.64
C LEU A 96 0.03 -15.04 2.37
N ASN A 97 0.68 -15.03 1.20
CA ASN A 97 0.08 -14.93 -0.14
C ASN A 97 -0.62 -13.59 -0.45
N PHE A 98 -0.27 -12.50 0.22
CA PHE A 98 -0.67 -11.16 -0.22
C PHE A 98 0.24 -10.67 -1.33
N LYS A 99 -0.34 -10.25 -2.46
CA LYS A 99 0.43 -9.78 -3.62
C LYS A 99 0.26 -8.31 -3.93
N LYS A 100 -0.86 -7.68 -3.53
CA LYS A 100 -1.18 -6.29 -3.89
C LYS A 100 -0.73 -5.33 -2.81
N PHE A 101 0.14 -4.40 -3.17
CA PHE A 101 0.74 -3.44 -2.25
C PHE A 101 0.49 -2.00 -2.68
N LEU A 102 0.14 -1.14 -1.71
CA LEU A 102 0.04 0.31 -1.92
C LEU A 102 1.26 0.98 -1.28
N ILE A 103 2.21 1.42 -2.11
CA ILE A 103 3.50 1.91 -1.63
C ILE A 103 3.64 3.39 -1.96
N MET A 104 3.75 4.22 -0.92
CA MET A 104 4.13 5.62 -1.02
C MET A 104 5.66 5.72 -1.04
N PRO A 105 6.26 6.66 -1.78
CA PRO A 105 7.68 6.96 -1.64
C PRO A 105 7.98 7.38 -0.19
N PRO A 106 9.20 7.13 0.30
CA PRO A 106 9.57 7.53 1.65
C PRO A 106 9.36 9.04 1.82
N ALA A 107 8.88 9.43 2.99
CA ALA A 107 8.65 10.83 3.34
C ALA A 107 9.83 11.41 4.14
N TYR A 108 9.61 12.58 4.74
CA TYR A 108 10.49 13.33 5.63
C TYR A 108 11.68 14.02 4.95
N TYR A 109 12.47 13.31 4.14
CA TYR A 109 13.55 13.92 3.34
C TYR A 109 13.07 14.35 1.96
N LYS A 110 13.84 15.22 1.30
CA LYS A 110 13.59 15.59 -0.11
C LYS A 110 14.24 14.57 -1.03
N TYR A 111 13.50 14.14 -2.04
CA TYR A 111 13.92 13.17 -3.04
C TYR A 111 13.62 13.69 -4.44
N GLY A 112 14.37 13.24 -5.43
CA GLY A 112 14.01 13.37 -6.85
C GLY A 112 13.68 12.01 -7.46
N ASP A 113 13.36 12.02 -8.75
CA ASP A 113 12.98 10.82 -9.51
C ASP A 113 14.02 9.71 -9.39
N LYS A 114 15.31 10.06 -9.44
CA LYS A 114 16.41 9.09 -9.36
C LYS A 114 16.39 8.30 -8.05
N GLU A 115 16.20 8.98 -6.91
CA GLU A 115 16.15 8.34 -5.60
C GLU A 115 14.89 7.48 -5.47
N VAL A 116 13.75 7.98 -5.96
CA VAL A 116 12.48 7.27 -5.94
C VAL A 116 12.54 6.02 -6.83
N ILE A 117 13.07 6.11 -8.04
CA ILE A 117 13.27 4.97 -8.94
C ILE A 117 14.19 3.92 -8.29
N SER A 118 15.26 4.36 -7.63
CA SER A 118 16.17 3.48 -6.89
C SER A 118 15.47 2.76 -5.74
N PHE A 119 14.63 3.46 -4.98
CA PHE A 119 13.82 2.90 -3.90
C PHE A 119 12.89 1.79 -4.42
N TYR A 120 12.08 2.07 -5.43
CA TYR A 120 11.16 1.09 -6.01
C TYR A 120 11.89 -0.06 -6.72
N THR A 121 13.04 0.21 -7.36
CA THR A 121 13.91 -0.83 -7.94
C THR A 121 14.33 -1.85 -6.88
N LYS A 122 14.84 -1.37 -5.74
CA LYS A 122 15.27 -2.26 -4.64
C LYS A 122 14.12 -3.05 -4.04
N ILE A 123 12.93 -2.46 -3.93
CA ILE A 123 11.72 -3.18 -3.49
C ILE A 123 11.39 -4.30 -4.49
N ALA A 124 11.29 -3.95 -5.77
CA ALA A 124 10.90 -4.89 -6.82
C ALA A 124 11.87 -6.09 -6.93
N GLU A 125 13.18 -5.84 -6.84
CA GLU A 125 14.21 -6.90 -6.86
C GLU A 125 14.16 -7.82 -5.63
N LYS A 126 13.79 -7.29 -4.45
CA LYS A 126 13.77 -8.06 -3.19
C LYS A 126 12.43 -8.73 -2.91
N VAL A 127 11.36 -8.33 -3.60
CA VAL A 127 9.99 -8.87 -3.47
C VAL A 127 9.39 -9.10 -4.87
N PRO A 128 9.88 -10.10 -5.62
CA PRO A 128 9.55 -10.27 -7.05
C PRO A 128 8.07 -10.56 -7.34
N ASP A 129 7.34 -11.14 -6.39
CA ASP A 129 5.92 -11.50 -6.54
C ASP A 129 4.95 -10.36 -6.19
N ALA A 130 5.46 -9.19 -5.82
CA ALA A 130 4.64 -8.04 -5.44
C ALA A 130 4.05 -7.31 -6.67
N GLU A 131 2.75 -7.08 -6.64
CA GLU A 131 2.01 -6.13 -7.47
C GLU A 131 1.89 -4.80 -6.72
N ILE A 132 2.71 -3.83 -7.09
CA ILE A 132 2.85 -2.51 -6.48
C ILE A 132 1.98 -1.49 -7.20
N ILE A 133 1.19 -0.78 -6.42
CA ILE A 133 0.45 0.41 -6.78
C ILE A 133 1.25 1.60 -6.23
N LEU A 134 1.73 2.46 -7.12
CA LEU A 134 2.44 3.69 -6.74
C LEU A 134 1.44 4.63 -6.05
N TYR A 135 1.73 5.10 -4.84
CA TYR A 135 0.85 6.01 -4.12
C TYR A 135 1.37 7.45 -4.25
N ASN A 136 0.82 8.20 -5.20
CA ASN A 136 1.17 9.61 -5.42
C ASN A 136 0.37 10.49 -4.45
N PHE A 137 1.02 10.94 -3.36
CA PHE A 137 0.41 11.84 -2.38
C PHE A 137 1.42 12.85 -1.84
N GLU A 138 1.80 13.81 -2.69
CA GLU A 138 2.82 14.83 -2.42
C GLU A 138 2.65 15.55 -1.07
N LYS A 139 1.41 15.87 -0.68
CA LYS A 139 1.14 16.55 0.60
C LYS A 139 1.64 15.77 1.83
N LEU A 140 1.77 14.44 1.73
CA LEU A 140 2.26 13.59 2.82
C LEU A 140 3.70 13.11 2.61
N SER A 141 4.11 12.87 1.35
CA SER A 141 5.46 12.38 1.05
C SER A 141 6.49 13.50 0.86
N GLY A 142 6.05 14.71 0.48
CA GLY A 142 6.93 15.78 -0.01
C GLY A 142 7.48 15.55 -1.42
N TYR A 143 6.99 14.52 -2.13
CA TYR A 143 7.38 14.18 -3.49
C TYR A 143 6.16 13.92 -4.36
N LYS A 144 6.08 14.61 -5.50
CA LYS A 144 5.13 14.35 -6.58
C LYS A 144 5.81 13.48 -7.63
N PHE A 145 5.18 12.37 -8.01
CA PHE A 145 5.68 11.58 -9.13
C PHE A 145 5.63 12.38 -10.42
N SER A 146 6.70 12.34 -11.21
CA SER A 146 6.68 12.77 -12.60
C SER A 146 6.16 11.64 -13.50
N ILE A 147 5.61 12.00 -14.67
CA ILE A 147 5.33 11.04 -15.76
C ILE A 147 6.55 10.14 -16.04
N ASN A 148 7.74 10.74 -16.18
CA ASN A 148 8.97 10.02 -16.51
C ASN A 148 9.30 8.95 -15.46
N CYS A 149 9.15 9.28 -14.18
CA CYS A 149 9.37 8.33 -13.08
C CYS A 149 8.39 7.14 -13.17
N VAL A 150 7.11 7.41 -13.41
CA VAL A 150 6.08 6.38 -13.54
C VAL A 150 6.33 5.49 -14.76
N GLU A 151 6.61 6.08 -15.92
CA GLU A 151 6.90 5.35 -17.16
C GLU A 151 8.17 4.51 -17.06
N GLU A 152 9.23 5.04 -16.45
CA GLU A 152 10.47 4.30 -16.25
C GLU A 152 10.24 3.07 -15.34
N LEU A 153 9.54 3.24 -14.23
CA LEU A 153 9.20 2.15 -13.32
C LEU A 153 8.31 1.10 -13.99
N ALA A 154 7.28 1.53 -14.72
CA ALA A 154 6.39 0.63 -15.46
C ALA A 154 7.12 -0.14 -16.56
N LYS A 155 8.05 0.52 -17.27
CA LYS A 155 8.89 -0.11 -18.29
C LYS A 155 9.88 -1.12 -17.69
N LYS A 156 10.50 -0.76 -16.57
CA LYS A 156 11.51 -1.60 -15.91
C LYS A 156 10.89 -2.82 -15.21
N PHE A 157 9.69 -2.66 -14.66
CA PHE A 157 9.01 -3.69 -13.87
C PHE A 157 7.55 -3.90 -14.30
N PRO A 158 7.29 -4.29 -15.56
CA PRO A 158 5.94 -4.31 -16.14
C PRO A 158 4.99 -5.29 -15.46
N LYS A 159 5.52 -6.31 -14.76
CA LYS A 159 4.71 -7.27 -14.00
C LYS A 159 4.39 -6.80 -12.58
N GLN A 160 5.24 -5.95 -12.00
CA GLN A 160 5.15 -5.54 -10.60
C GLN A 160 4.52 -4.16 -10.46
N ILE A 161 4.76 -3.21 -11.37
CA ILE A 161 4.13 -1.89 -11.30
C ILE A 161 2.79 -1.96 -12.02
N VAL A 162 1.70 -2.06 -11.26
CA VAL A 162 0.36 -2.40 -11.78
C VAL A 162 -0.63 -1.25 -11.76
N GLY A 163 -0.25 -0.09 -11.22
CA GLY A 163 -1.11 1.09 -11.23
C GLY A 163 -0.58 2.23 -10.37
N VAL A 164 -1.34 3.32 -10.36
CA VAL A 164 -1.09 4.50 -9.54
C VAL A 164 -2.37 4.81 -8.77
N LYS A 165 -2.27 5.02 -7.46
CA LYS A 165 -3.27 5.71 -6.66
C LYS A 165 -2.88 7.18 -6.63
N ASP A 166 -3.53 7.98 -7.47
CA ASP A 166 -3.25 9.41 -7.54
C ASP A 166 -4.12 10.20 -6.55
N SER A 167 -3.48 10.96 -5.67
CA SER A 167 -4.08 11.84 -4.67
C SER A 167 -3.54 13.28 -4.78
N SER A 168 -3.10 13.66 -5.98
CA SER A 168 -2.65 15.01 -6.34
C SER A 168 -3.77 16.06 -6.36
N TYR A 169 -5.04 15.64 -6.36
CA TYR A 169 -6.23 16.49 -6.59
C TYR A 169 -6.28 17.11 -7.99
N ASN A 170 -5.55 16.55 -8.95
CA ASN A 170 -5.46 17.08 -10.32
C ASN A 170 -5.87 16.00 -11.33
N LEU A 171 -6.96 16.25 -12.05
CA LEU A 171 -7.47 15.36 -13.10
C LEU A 171 -7.22 15.89 -14.51
N PHE A 172 -6.73 17.12 -14.65
CA PHE A 172 -6.68 17.83 -15.94
C PHE A 172 -5.26 17.96 -16.48
N GLU A 173 -4.27 17.98 -15.59
CA GLU A 173 -2.87 17.97 -15.98
C GLU A 173 -2.33 16.55 -15.95
N ASN A 174 -1.29 16.31 -16.75
CA ASN A 174 -0.56 15.07 -16.66
C ASN A 174 0.09 14.94 -15.26
N LEU A 175 0.27 13.70 -14.84
CA LEU A 175 0.85 13.35 -13.54
C LEU A 175 2.24 13.98 -13.37
#